data_AF-A0A2T7M5M4-F1
#
_entry.id   AF-A0A2T7M5M4-F1
#
_cell.length_a   1.000
_cell.length_b   1.000
_cell.length_c   1.000
_cell.angle_alpha   90.00
_cell.angle_beta   90.00
_cell.angle_gamma   90.00
#
_symmetry.space_group_name_H-M   'P 1'
#
loop_
_entity.id
_entity.type
_entity.pdbx_description
1 polymer ?
#
loop_
_entity_poly.entity_id
_entity_poly.type
_entity_poly.pdbx_seq_one_letter_code
_entity_poly.pdbx_strand_id
1 'polypeptide(L)'
;MSEQPPAAGLRALLDAVLAAIDIPHPATIGDTEAYQAALDRRASLAITVARAALAENPDDYGWNADYLRQRLAEHPPTEYRHANTEASR
;
A
#
# COMPACT_ATOMS: atom_id res chain seq x y z
N MET A 1 -20.50 24.46 -11.61
CA MET A 1 -20.72 23.45 -10.57
C MET A 1 -19.73 22.36 -10.87
N SER A 2 -18.61 22.29 -10.14
CA SER A 2 -17.64 21.22 -10.38
C SER A 2 -18.27 19.91 -9.90
N GLU A 3 -18.48 18.97 -10.81
CA GLU A 3 -18.82 17.59 -10.43
C GLU A 3 -17.68 17.10 -9.55
N GLN A 4 -18.01 16.83 -8.28
CA GLN A 4 -17.03 16.37 -7.32
C GLN A 4 -16.72 14.92 -7.71
N PRO A 5 -15.46 14.57 -8.01
CA PRO A 5 -15.13 13.21 -8.37
C PRO A 5 -15.58 12.27 -7.25
N PRO A 6 -16.01 11.04 -7.57
CA PRO A 6 -16.65 10.17 -6.60
C PRO A 6 -15.71 9.93 -5.41
N ALA A 7 -16.04 10.53 -4.25
CA ALA A 7 -15.21 10.49 -3.04
C ALA A 7 -14.88 9.06 -2.57
N ALA A 8 -15.68 8.07 -2.99
CA ALA A 8 -15.42 6.65 -2.78
C ALA A 8 -14.12 6.18 -3.46
N GLY A 9 -13.85 6.62 -4.68
CA GLY A 9 -12.63 6.27 -5.42
C GLY A 9 -11.39 6.82 -4.71
N LEU A 10 -11.43 8.09 -4.29
CA LEU A 10 -10.30 8.71 -3.61
C LEU A 10 -10.00 8.01 -2.29
N ARG A 11 -11.05 7.70 -1.51
CA ARG A 11 -10.91 6.98 -0.25
C ARG A 11 -10.32 5.59 -0.46
N ALA A 12 -10.76 4.87 -1.49
CA ALA A 12 -10.24 3.55 -1.84
C ALA A 12 -8.76 3.60 -2.28
N LEU A 13 -8.36 4.62 -3.04
CA LEU A 13 -6.97 4.82 -3.43
C LEU A 13 -6.07 5.12 -2.23
N LEU A 14 -6.50 6.03 -1.34
CA LEU A 14 -5.75 6.34 -0.11
C LEU A 14 -5.62 5.13 0.81
N ASP A 15 -6.69 4.35 0.95
CA ASP A 15 -6.68 3.08 1.71
C ASP A 15 -5.67 2.07 1.14
N ALA A 16 -5.62 1.92 -0.19
CA ALA A 16 -4.65 1.05 -0.84
C ALA A 16 -3.19 1.57 -0.70
N VAL A 17 -2.98 2.89 -0.72
CA VAL A 17 -1.67 3.50 -0.46
C VAL A 17 -1.23 3.28 0.99
N LEU A 18 -2.13 3.46 1.96
CA LEU A 18 -1.85 3.17 3.37
C LEU A 18 -1.50 1.69 3.57
N ALA A 19 -2.26 0.79 2.96
CA ALA A 19 -1.95 -0.64 3.01
C ALA A 19 -0.52 -0.94 2.51
N ALA A 20 -0.01 -0.21 1.52
CA ALA A 20 1.34 -0.41 1.00
C ALA A 20 2.44 -0.05 2.01
N ILE A 21 2.28 1.05 2.76
CA ILE A 21 3.34 1.66 3.59
C ILE A 21 3.19 1.41 5.09
N ASP A 22 1.97 1.23 5.57
CA ASP A 22 1.65 0.96 6.98
C ASP A 22 1.75 -0.55 7.23
N ILE A 23 2.98 -1.06 7.21
CA ILE A 23 3.28 -2.48 7.45
C ILE A 23 3.81 -2.70 8.87
N PRO A 24 3.65 -3.91 9.44
CA PRO A 24 4.07 -4.19 10.82
C PRO A 24 5.55 -3.89 11.08
N HIS A 25 5.88 -3.34 12.24
CA HIS A 25 7.27 -3.10 12.62
C HIS A 25 8.04 -4.43 12.82
N PRO A 26 9.32 -4.53 12.42
CA PRO A 26 10.13 -5.73 12.65
C PRO A 26 10.20 -6.09 14.14
N ALA A 27 10.22 -7.39 14.44
CA ALA A 27 10.30 -7.88 15.82
C ALA A 27 11.70 -7.61 16.42
N THR A 28 12.75 -7.74 15.61
CA THR A 28 14.13 -7.58 16.04
C THR A 28 14.94 -6.71 15.08
N ILE A 29 16.10 -6.23 15.53
CA ILE A 29 17.06 -5.53 14.66
C ILE A 29 17.46 -6.41 13.47
N GLY A 30 17.59 -7.72 13.68
CA GLY A 30 17.94 -8.68 12.61
C GLY A 30 16.88 -8.81 11.52
N ASP A 31 15.62 -8.42 11.78
CA ASP A 31 14.53 -8.42 10.80
C ASP A 31 14.44 -7.10 10.01
N THR A 32 15.28 -6.09 10.35
CA THR A 32 15.21 -4.74 9.76
C THR A 32 15.45 -4.76 8.25
N GLU A 33 16.44 -5.53 7.78
CA GLU A 33 16.76 -5.59 6.35
C GLU A 33 15.59 -6.15 5.53
N ALA A 34 14.96 -7.22 6.02
CA ALA A 34 13.79 -7.81 5.36
C ALA A 34 12.56 -6.89 5.42
N TYR A 35 12.36 -6.19 6.54
CA TYR A 35 11.35 -5.14 6.66
C TYR A 35 11.57 -4.01 5.63
N GLN A 36 12.79 -3.49 5.51
CA GLN A 36 13.12 -2.41 4.57
C GLN A 36 12.93 -2.87 3.13
N ALA A 37 13.36 -4.09 2.78
CA ALA A 37 13.16 -4.64 1.44
C ALA A 37 11.67 -4.79 1.10
N ALA A 38 10.84 -5.22 2.05
CA ALA A 38 9.40 -5.31 1.88
C ALA A 38 8.76 -3.91 1.71
N LEU A 39 9.15 -2.95 2.57
CA LEU A 39 8.67 -1.57 2.51
C LEU A 39 9.05 -0.91 1.17
N ASP A 40 10.30 -1.02 0.74
CA ASP A 40 10.79 -0.44 -0.52
C ASP A 40 10.00 -0.94 -1.73
N ARG A 41 9.74 -2.25 -1.79
CA ARG A 41 8.97 -2.86 -2.89
C ARG A 41 7.53 -2.35 -2.91
N ARG A 42 6.86 -2.34 -1.75
CA ARG A 42 5.46 -1.90 -1.63
C ARG A 42 5.32 -0.40 -1.84
N ALA A 43 6.23 0.41 -1.33
CA ALA A 43 6.26 1.86 -1.53
C ALA A 43 6.48 2.22 -3.01
N SER A 44 7.35 1.50 -3.71
CA SER A 44 7.57 1.70 -5.16
C SER A 44 6.30 1.47 -5.98
N LEU A 45 5.50 0.46 -5.62
CA LEU A 45 4.19 0.21 -6.23
C LEU A 45 3.21 1.36 -5.95
N ALA A 46 3.11 1.79 -4.68
CA ALA A 46 2.23 2.89 -4.30
C ALA A 46 2.59 4.20 -5.01
N ILE A 47 3.88 4.53 -5.12
CA ILE A 47 4.37 5.71 -5.84
C ILE A 47 3.98 5.64 -7.31
N THR A 48 4.19 4.49 -7.96
CA THR A 48 3.86 4.28 -9.37
C THR A 48 2.37 4.49 -9.62
N VAL A 49 1.52 3.87 -8.80
CA VAL A 49 0.05 3.98 -8.94
C VAL A 49 -0.45 5.38 -8.61
N ALA A 50 0.08 6.03 -7.58
CA ALA A 50 -0.30 7.40 -7.23
C ALA A 50 0.04 8.38 -8.37
N ARG A 51 1.21 8.21 -9.02
CA ARG A 51 1.57 9.03 -10.19
C ARG A 51 0.64 8.79 -11.38
N ALA A 52 0.25 7.54 -11.63
CA ALA A 52 -0.72 7.22 -12.68
C ALA A 52 -2.07 7.88 -12.41
N ALA A 53 -2.61 7.70 -11.19
CA ALA A 53 -3.87 8.31 -10.76
C ALA A 53 -3.86 9.85 -10.86
N LEU A 54 -2.73 10.49 -10.54
CA LEU A 54 -2.58 11.95 -10.66
C LEU A 54 -2.52 12.44 -12.11
N ALA A 55 -2.17 11.57 -13.06
CA ALA A 55 -2.13 11.90 -14.49
C ALA A 55 -3.45 11.60 -15.22
N GLU A 56 -4.37 10.86 -14.59
CA GLU A 56 -5.69 10.50 -15.13
C GLU A 56 -6.75 11.58 -14.83
N ASN A 57 -7.89 11.51 -15.53
CA ASN A 57 -9.02 12.34 -15.14
C ASN A 57 -9.55 11.92 -13.76
N PRO A 58 -10.07 12.85 -12.95
CA PRO A 58 -10.63 12.56 -11.63
C PRO A 58 -11.79 11.54 -11.61
N ASP A 59 -12.39 11.24 -12.75
CA ASP A 59 -13.48 10.25 -12.85
C ASP A 59 -12.97 8.85 -13.23
N ASP A 60 -11.71 8.75 -13.69
CA ASP A 60 -11.14 7.53 -14.26
C ASP A 60 -10.25 6.77 -13.27
N TYR A 61 -9.74 7.38 -12.18
CA TYR A 61 -8.72 6.74 -11.33
C TYR A 61 -9.24 5.60 -10.43
N GLY A 62 -10.53 5.28 -10.43
CA GLY A 62 -11.13 4.28 -9.52
C GLY A 62 -10.47 2.89 -9.59
N TRP A 63 -9.99 2.48 -10.77
CA TRP A 63 -9.33 1.19 -10.97
C TRP A 63 -7.93 1.11 -10.35
N ASN A 64 -7.28 2.24 -10.11
CA ASN A 64 -5.92 2.29 -9.54
C ASN A 64 -5.86 1.67 -8.14
N ALA A 65 -6.92 1.83 -7.34
CA ALA A 65 -7.01 1.22 -6.02
C ALA A 65 -7.03 -0.32 -6.10
N ASP A 66 -7.83 -0.88 -7.00
CA ASP A 66 -7.95 -2.34 -7.17
C ASP A 66 -6.68 -2.94 -7.76
N TYR A 67 -6.08 -2.25 -8.74
CA TYR A 67 -4.79 -2.63 -9.29
C TYR A 67 -3.70 -2.65 -8.20
N LEU A 68 -3.62 -1.61 -7.36
CA LEU A 68 -2.66 -1.57 -6.26
C LEU A 68 -2.89 -2.72 -5.28
N ARG A 69 -4.13 -2.98 -4.87
CA ARG A 69 -4.45 -4.12 -3.99
C ARG A 69 -4.02 -5.46 -4.57
N GLN A 70 -4.27 -5.69 -5.86
CA GLN A 70 -3.85 -6.90 -6.55
C GLN A 70 -2.32 -7.06 -6.50
N ARG A 71 -1.57 -5.99 -6.78
CA ARG A 71 -0.10 -6.02 -6.71
C ARG A 71 0.43 -6.19 -5.29
N LEU A 72 -0.22 -5.60 -4.29
CA LEU A 72 0.18 -5.78 -2.89
C LEU A 72 -0.07 -7.21 -2.39
N ALA A 73 -1.02 -7.93 -2.96
CA ALA A 73 -1.25 -9.35 -2.64
C ALA A 73 -0.09 -10.24 -3.12
N GLU A 74 0.62 -9.84 -4.18
CA GLU A 74 1.83 -10.52 -4.67
C GLU A 74 3.06 -10.26 -3.77
N HIS A 75 2.97 -9.30 -2.83
CA HIS A 75 4.06 -8.90 -1.93
C HIS A 75 3.57 -8.74 -0.48
N PRO A 76 3.28 -9.82 0.25
CA PRO A 76 2.69 -9.74 1.59
C PRO A 76 3.48 -8.84 2.56
N PRO A 77 2.80 -8.11 3.47
CA PRO A 77 3.46 -7.20 4.41
C PRO A 77 4.22 -7.93 5.54
N THR A 78 4.21 -9.26 5.56
CA THR A 78 4.72 -10.11 6.65
C THR A 78 5.73 -11.15 6.17
N GLU A 79 6.53 -10.83 5.15
CA GLU A 79 7.64 -11.69 4.69
C GLU A 79 8.79 -11.81 5.73
N TYR A 80 8.65 -11.13 6.89
CA TYR A 80 9.59 -11.09 8.01
C TYR A 80 8.87 -11.23 9.36
N ARG A 81 9.64 -11.52 10.43
CA ARG A 81 9.10 -11.55 11.80
C ARG A 81 8.80 -10.14 12.29
N HIS A 82 7.61 -9.93 12.81
CA HIS A 82 7.11 -8.63 13.25
C HIS A 82 6.58 -8.71 14.67
N ALA A 83 6.56 -7.59 15.39
CA ALA A 83 6.33 -7.56 16.84
C ALA A 83 5.00 -8.21 17.31
N ASN A 84 4.01 -8.34 16.42
CA ASN A 84 2.72 -8.95 16.72
C ASN A 84 2.70 -10.49 16.70
N THR A 85 3.76 -11.16 16.22
CA THR A 85 3.81 -12.63 16.15
C THR A 85 4.27 -13.29 17.44
N GLU A 86 4.85 -12.55 18.39
CA GLU A 86 5.38 -13.08 19.65
C GLU A 86 4.33 -13.18 20.78
N ALA A 87 3.18 -12.51 20.65
CA ALA A 87 2.12 -12.55 21.66
C ALA A 87 1.31 -13.88 21.69
N SER A 88 1.67 -14.87 20.87
CA SER A 88 0.94 -16.15 20.73
C SER A 88 1.75 -17.40 21.12
N ARG A 89 2.75 -17.30 22.00
CA ARG A 89 3.42 -18.49 22.56
C ARG A 89 3.53 -18.43 24.08
#